data_AF-A0A956DXY8-F1
#
_entry.id   AF-A0A956DXY8-F1
#
_cell.length_a   1.000
_cell.length_b   1.000
_cell.length_c   1.000
_cell.angle_alpha   90.00
_cell.angle_beta   90.00
_cell.angle_gamma   90.00
#
_symmetry.space_group_name_H-M   'P 1'
#
loop_
_entity.id
_entity.type
_entity.pdbx_description
1 polymer ?
#
loop_
_entity_poly.entity_id
_entity_poly.type
_entity_poly.pdbx_seq_one_letter_code
_entity_poly.pdbx_strand_id
1 'polypeptide(L)'
;MTTLKLAKYTDDDLRLQDVGDAEFLRRKIESDTTLDFTGVTEASAAFLDALLEGETAESIGDRLEGMNAAVDEALAAWVDRASAPVKPIERSRPRPRVRVTKPSSPPPALERPPITDDRFTPTRLVQRLSDSLRGYIESAYPLSDPTLVRARRRLLETEAGGHLLAQEPFIETTTRYASSPHGYDELGLPSHVGEFFSGLAETPTGASAPEDERRILYPSMYGHQERAFTSFLVEGKDIVVATGTGSGKTECFRVPMLGSLYDEAHERPDSFALPAVRALILYPMNAL
;
A
#
# COMPACT_ATOMS: atom_id res chain seq x y z
N MET A 1 -15.63 -24.53 -11.44
CA MET A 1 -14.79 -25.60 -11.99
C MET A 1 -14.51 -25.30 -13.45
N THR A 2 -13.39 -24.64 -13.69
CA THR A 2 -12.91 -24.32 -15.03
C THR A 2 -11.86 -25.36 -15.41
N THR A 3 -12.05 -26.10 -16.49
CA THR A 3 -11.07 -27.10 -16.94
C THR A 3 -10.15 -26.48 -17.99
N LEU A 4 -8.84 -26.44 -17.72
CA LEU A 4 -7.82 -25.97 -18.63
C LEU A 4 -7.22 -27.14 -19.41
N LYS A 5 -7.57 -27.25 -20.70
CA LYS A 5 -7.06 -28.30 -21.59
C LYS A 5 -5.68 -27.93 -22.12
N LEU A 6 -4.65 -28.62 -21.62
CA LEU A 6 -3.25 -28.33 -21.94
C LEU A 6 -2.84 -28.83 -23.33
N ALA A 7 -3.52 -29.83 -23.89
CA ALA A 7 -3.27 -30.33 -25.26
C ALA A 7 -3.42 -29.26 -26.37
N LYS A 8 -3.98 -28.09 -26.08
CA LYS A 8 -4.05 -26.96 -27.03
C LYS A 8 -2.73 -26.18 -27.15
N TYR A 9 -1.79 -26.42 -26.25
CA TYR A 9 -0.54 -25.67 -26.08
C TYR A 9 0.68 -26.57 -26.27
N THR A 10 0.48 -27.70 -26.94
CA THR A 10 1.57 -28.63 -27.26
C THR A 10 2.21 -28.27 -28.59
N ASP A 11 3.47 -28.68 -28.75
CA ASP A 11 4.12 -28.72 -30.05
C ASP A 11 3.54 -29.82 -30.96
N ASP A 12 4.13 -29.97 -32.15
CA ASP A 12 3.74 -30.97 -33.15
C ASP A 12 3.87 -32.43 -32.64
N ASP A 13 4.67 -32.66 -31.59
CA ASP A 13 4.88 -33.97 -30.94
C ASP A 13 3.97 -34.18 -29.71
N LEU A 14 3.00 -33.28 -29.48
CA LEU A 14 2.10 -33.26 -28.32
C LEU A 14 2.82 -33.01 -26.98
N ARG A 15 3.98 -32.34 -27.00
CA ARG A 15 4.76 -32.00 -25.80
C ARG A 15 4.54 -30.57 -25.34
N LEU A 16 4.53 -30.36 -24.01
CA LEU A 16 4.47 -29.03 -23.39
C LEU A 16 5.88 -28.47 -23.16
N GLN A 17 6.33 -27.58 -24.04
CA GLN A 17 7.71 -27.03 -24.01
C GLN A 17 7.78 -25.49 -23.98
N ASP A 18 6.76 -24.78 -24.46
CA ASP A 18 6.82 -23.32 -24.57
C ASP A 18 6.58 -22.63 -23.22
N VAL A 19 7.63 -21.98 -22.70
CA VAL A 19 7.59 -21.26 -21.41
C VAL A 19 6.67 -20.04 -21.47
N GLY A 20 6.53 -19.39 -22.62
CA GLY A 20 5.63 -18.25 -22.79
C GLY A 20 4.15 -18.66 -22.69
N ASP A 21 3.80 -19.83 -23.23
CA ASP A 21 2.47 -20.41 -23.06
C ASP A 21 2.20 -20.78 -21.59
N ALA A 22 3.19 -21.35 -20.89
CA ALA A 22 3.09 -21.63 -19.46
C ALA A 22 2.83 -20.35 -18.63
N GLU A 23 3.56 -19.26 -18.88
CA GLU A 23 3.37 -17.97 -18.21
C GLU A 23 2.00 -17.35 -18.49
N PHE A 24 1.48 -17.50 -19.72
CA PHE A 24 0.15 -17.05 -20.08
C PHE A 24 -0.94 -17.86 -19.37
N LEU A 25 -0.78 -19.18 -19.33
CA LEU A 25 -1.73 -20.10 -18.71
C LEU A 25 -1.78 -19.96 -17.19
N ARG A 26 -0.64 -19.71 -16.55
CA ARG A 26 -0.55 -19.45 -15.11
C ARG A 26 -1.52 -18.35 -14.66
N ARG A 27 -1.68 -17.28 -15.45
CA ARG A 27 -2.59 -16.17 -15.13
C ARG A 27 -4.08 -16.56 -15.14
N LYS A 28 -4.40 -17.76 -15.63
CA LYS A 28 -5.75 -18.32 -15.70
C LYS A 28 -5.98 -19.44 -14.68
N ILE A 29 -4.97 -19.78 -13.88
CA ILE A 29 -5.10 -20.74 -12.79
C ILE A 29 -5.69 -20.01 -11.60
N GLU A 30 -6.96 -20.31 -11.30
CA GLU A 30 -7.65 -19.91 -10.08
C GLU A 30 -7.76 -21.14 -9.16
N SER A 31 -8.22 -20.97 -7.92
CA SER A 31 -8.28 -22.05 -6.92
C SER A 31 -9.21 -23.21 -7.30
N ASP A 32 -10.12 -23.03 -8.26
CA ASP A 32 -11.05 -24.04 -8.75
C ASP A 32 -10.76 -24.54 -10.19
N THR A 33 -9.59 -24.20 -10.74
CA THR A 33 -9.17 -24.61 -12.08
C THR A 33 -8.57 -26.02 -12.07
N THR A 34 -9.11 -26.92 -12.88
CA THR A 34 -8.57 -28.28 -13.11
C THR A 34 -7.64 -28.26 -14.33
N LEU A 35 -6.45 -28.83 -14.21
CA LEU A 35 -5.46 -28.97 -15.29
C LEU A 35 -5.64 -30.33 -15.98
N ASP A 36 -6.08 -30.30 -17.23
CA ASP A 36 -6.34 -31.49 -18.03
C ASP A 36 -5.17 -31.74 -19.01
N PHE A 37 -4.42 -32.81 -18.74
CA PHE A 37 -3.29 -33.30 -19.53
C PHE A 37 -3.70 -34.32 -20.60
N THR A 38 -5.00 -34.56 -20.80
CA THR A 38 -5.49 -35.51 -21.81
C THR A 38 -4.97 -35.13 -23.19
N GLY A 39 -4.21 -36.04 -23.82
CA GLY A 39 -3.64 -35.82 -25.15
C GLY A 39 -2.25 -35.16 -25.15
N VAL A 40 -1.67 -34.91 -23.97
CA VAL A 40 -0.26 -34.51 -23.83
C VAL A 40 0.60 -35.77 -23.74
N THR A 41 1.72 -35.81 -24.46
CA THR A 41 2.68 -36.93 -24.43
C THR A 41 3.73 -36.73 -23.35
N GLU A 42 4.26 -35.51 -23.21
CA GLU A 42 5.35 -35.17 -22.28
C GLU A 42 5.24 -33.70 -21.84
N ALA A 43 5.67 -33.38 -20.63
CA ALA A 43 5.78 -32.01 -20.15
C ALA A 43 7.22 -31.70 -19.72
N SER A 44 7.80 -30.64 -20.27
CA SER A 44 9.16 -30.25 -19.91
C SER A 44 9.22 -29.65 -18.50
N ALA A 45 10.36 -29.83 -17.82
CA ALA A 45 10.58 -29.26 -16.50
C ALA A 45 10.41 -27.72 -16.48
N ALA A 46 10.93 -27.03 -17.51
CA ALA A 46 10.84 -25.58 -17.62
C ALA A 46 9.39 -25.08 -17.80
N PHE A 47 8.56 -25.84 -18.52
CA PHE A 47 7.14 -25.54 -18.68
C PHE A 47 6.39 -25.67 -17.34
N LEU A 48 6.59 -26.79 -16.63
CA LEU A 48 5.94 -27.04 -15.33
C LEU A 48 6.39 -26.04 -14.26
N ASP A 49 7.69 -25.72 -14.21
CA ASP A 49 8.24 -24.72 -13.28
C ASP A 49 7.59 -23.33 -13.50
N ALA A 50 7.33 -22.94 -14.75
CA ALA A 50 6.71 -21.67 -15.10
C ALA A 50 5.18 -21.67 -14.91
N LEU A 51 4.51 -22.77 -15.24
CA LEU A 51 3.05 -22.91 -15.11
C LEU A 51 2.61 -22.89 -13.63
N LEU A 52 3.37 -23.58 -12.77
CA LEU A 52 3.01 -23.83 -11.37
C LEU A 52 3.80 -22.95 -10.38
N GLU A 53 4.43 -21.88 -10.87
CA GLU A 53 5.17 -20.94 -10.02
C GLU A 53 4.23 -20.29 -8.99
N GLY A 54 4.47 -20.56 -7.71
CA GLY A 54 3.67 -20.06 -6.58
C GLY A 54 2.58 -21.02 -6.09
N GLU A 55 2.40 -22.17 -6.73
CA GLU A 55 1.52 -23.25 -6.26
C GLU A 55 2.29 -24.24 -5.38
N THR A 56 1.58 -24.93 -4.49
CA THR A 56 2.12 -26.03 -3.68
C THR A 56 1.67 -27.39 -4.24
N ALA A 57 2.43 -28.45 -3.96
CA ALA A 57 2.04 -29.81 -4.36
C ALA A 57 0.66 -30.21 -3.81
N GLU A 58 0.35 -29.76 -2.60
CA GLU A 58 -0.95 -29.95 -1.93
C GLU A 58 -2.10 -29.21 -2.64
N SER A 59 -1.82 -28.01 -3.18
CA SER A 59 -2.82 -27.19 -3.90
C SER A 59 -3.23 -27.80 -5.24
N ILE A 60 -2.34 -28.53 -5.91
CA ILE A 60 -2.55 -29.01 -7.28
C ILE A 60 -3.01 -30.48 -7.33
N GLY A 61 -2.67 -31.30 -6.33
CA GLY A 61 -2.85 -32.76 -6.37
C GLY A 61 -4.26 -33.22 -6.79
N ASP A 62 -5.30 -32.62 -6.22
CA ASP A 62 -6.70 -32.99 -6.50
C ASP A 62 -7.28 -32.34 -7.78
N ARG A 63 -6.48 -31.55 -8.50
CA ARG A 63 -6.89 -30.74 -9.66
C ARG A 63 -6.23 -31.19 -10.96
N LEU A 64 -5.70 -32.40 -11.00
CA LEU A 64 -5.04 -32.98 -12.18
C LEU A 64 -5.94 -34.03 -12.84
N GLU A 65 -6.12 -33.91 -14.15
CA GLU A 65 -6.85 -34.89 -14.97
C GLU A 65 -6.01 -35.32 -16.18
N GLY A 66 -6.28 -36.52 -16.72
CA GLY A 66 -5.69 -36.96 -17.99
C GLY A 66 -4.20 -37.28 -17.94
N MET A 67 -3.66 -37.60 -16.77
CA MET A 67 -2.23 -37.90 -16.59
C MET A 67 -1.80 -39.18 -17.30
N ASN A 68 -0.58 -39.16 -17.84
CA ASN A 68 0.13 -40.33 -18.35
C ASN A 68 1.42 -40.54 -17.54
N ALA A 69 2.14 -41.64 -17.78
CA ALA A 69 3.35 -41.97 -17.01
C ALA A 69 4.47 -40.91 -17.13
N ALA A 70 4.66 -40.29 -18.30
CA ALA A 70 5.70 -39.29 -18.51
C ALA A 70 5.36 -37.94 -17.85
N VAL A 71 4.08 -37.55 -17.87
CA VAL A 71 3.57 -36.35 -17.20
C VAL A 71 3.62 -36.53 -15.68
N ASP A 72 3.29 -37.72 -15.18
CA ASP A 72 3.41 -38.08 -13.76
C ASP A 72 4.86 -38.00 -13.27
N GLU A 73 5.79 -38.58 -14.03
CA GLU A 73 7.23 -38.48 -13.72
C GLU A 73 7.73 -37.02 -13.72
N ALA A 74 7.29 -36.22 -14.70
CA ALA A 74 7.66 -34.81 -14.78
C ALA A 74 7.10 -33.98 -13.61
N LEU A 75 5.87 -34.26 -13.16
CA LEU A 75 5.24 -33.62 -12.00
C LEU A 75 5.88 -34.06 -10.68
N ALA A 76 6.19 -35.34 -10.51
CA ALA A 76 6.94 -35.83 -9.35
C ALA A 76 8.30 -35.13 -9.24
N ALA A 77 9.03 -35.03 -10.35
CA ALA A 77 10.29 -34.31 -10.40
C ALA A 77 10.11 -32.80 -10.10
N TRP A 78 8.98 -32.20 -10.46
CA TRP A 78 8.65 -30.82 -10.10
C TRP A 78 8.41 -30.67 -8.59
N VAL A 79 7.66 -31.57 -7.95
CA VAL A 79 7.44 -31.56 -6.49
C VAL A 79 8.75 -31.62 -5.73
N ASP A 80 9.70 -32.45 -6.18
CA ASP A 80 11.03 -32.54 -5.59
C ASP A 80 11.82 -31.23 -5.71
N ARG A 81 11.70 -30.53 -6.85
CA ARG A 81 12.34 -29.22 -7.08
C ARG A 81 11.67 -28.10 -6.28
N ALA A 82 10.34 -28.10 -6.21
CA ALA A 82 9.55 -27.11 -5.47
C ALA A 82 9.74 -27.21 -3.95
N SER A 83 10.04 -28.41 -3.44
CA SER A 83 10.30 -28.68 -2.02
C SER A 83 11.76 -28.40 -1.60
N ALA A 84 12.67 -28.17 -2.54
CA ALA A 84 14.07 -27.86 -2.24
C ALA A 84 14.24 -26.37 -1.84
N PRO A 85 15.08 -26.05 -0.84
CA PRO A 85 15.34 -24.66 -0.47
C PRO A 85 15.97 -23.92 -1.66
N VAL A 86 15.22 -22.96 -2.22
CA VAL A 86 15.59 -22.19 -3.40
C VAL A 86 16.87 -21.39 -3.12
N LYS A 87 17.99 -21.82 -3.72
CA LYS A 87 19.18 -20.97 -3.83
C LYS A 87 18.95 -19.93 -4.93
N PRO A 88 19.23 -18.63 -4.70
CA PRO A 88 19.08 -17.60 -5.72
C PRO A 88 19.93 -17.94 -6.94
N ILE A 89 19.28 -18.13 -8.08
CA ILE A 89 19.97 -18.33 -9.36
C ILE A 89 20.42 -16.96 -9.85
N GLU A 90 21.71 -16.64 -9.69
CA GLU A 90 22.34 -15.53 -10.42
C GLU A 90 22.37 -15.90 -11.92
N ARG A 91 21.33 -15.49 -12.66
CA ARG A 91 21.37 -15.54 -14.12
C ARG A 91 22.32 -14.43 -14.60
N SER A 92 23.55 -14.78 -14.95
CA SER A 92 24.45 -13.90 -15.69
C SER A 92 23.93 -13.73 -17.12
N ARG A 93 22.99 -12.80 -17.35
CA ARG A 93 22.69 -12.34 -18.70
C ARG A 93 23.91 -11.55 -19.19
N PRO A 94 24.58 -11.91 -20.29
CA PRO A 94 25.53 -11.01 -20.92
C PRO A 94 24.74 -9.78 -21.35
N ARG A 95 24.89 -8.67 -20.61
CA ARG A 95 24.25 -7.41 -20.97
C ARG A 95 24.71 -7.08 -22.39
N PRO A 96 23.81 -6.81 -23.35
CA PRO A 96 24.24 -6.22 -24.61
C PRO A 96 25.09 -5.00 -24.27
N ARG A 97 26.27 -4.86 -24.88
CA ARG A 97 27.08 -3.66 -24.75
C ARG A 97 26.33 -2.52 -25.43
N VAL A 98 25.35 -1.96 -24.73
CA VAL A 98 24.85 -0.63 -25.00
C VAL A 98 26.07 0.25 -24.86
N ARG A 99 26.38 0.99 -25.92
CA ARG A 99 27.37 2.07 -25.86
C ARG A 99 26.77 3.08 -24.88
N VAL A 100 27.07 2.92 -23.59
CA VAL A 100 26.74 3.90 -22.57
C VAL A 100 27.59 5.09 -22.96
N THR A 101 26.99 6.07 -23.62
CA THR A 101 27.55 7.42 -23.65
C THR A 101 27.88 7.74 -22.21
N LYS A 102 29.17 7.94 -21.94
CA LYS A 102 29.68 8.37 -20.62
C LYS A 102 28.70 9.44 -20.14
N PRO A 103 28.07 9.29 -18.95
CA PRO A 103 27.12 10.28 -18.49
C PRO A 103 27.81 11.63 -18.65
N SER A 104 27.20 12.55 -19.41
CA SER A 104 27.62 13.95 -19.28
C SER A 104 27.59 14.22 -17.78
N SER A 105 28.63 14.88 -17.30
CA SER A 105 28.82 15.36 -15.92
C SER A 105 27.55 15.29 -15.07
N PRO A 106 27.61 14.70 -13.85
CA PRO A 106 26.43 14.54 -12.99
C PRO A 106 25.57 15.79 -13.07
N PRO A 107 24.24 15.65 -13.27
CA PRO A 107 23.38 16.80 -13.45
C PRO A 107 23.74 17.80 -12.35
N PRO A 108 23.98 19.08 -12.72
CA PRO A 108 24.43 20.06 -11.75
C PRO A 108 23.54 19.94 -10.52
N ALA A 109 24.15 19.86 -9.34
CA ALA A 109 23.40 19.85 -8.10
C ALA A 109 22.38 20.98 -8.21
N LEU A 110 21.11 20.69 -7.93
CA LEU A 110 20.08 21.71 -7.88
C LEU A 110 20.43 22.66 -6.73
N GLU A 111 21.33 23.60 -7.02
CA GLU A 111 21.64 24.72 -6.14
C GLU A 111 20.36 25.52 -6.08
N ARG A 112 19.68 25.40 -4.95
CA ARG A 112 18.53 26.24 -4.65
C ARG A 112 19.09 27.67 -4.62
N PRO A 113 18.66 28.57 -5.52
CA PRO A 113 19.04 29.97 -5.40
C PRO A 113 18.71 30.44 -3.98
N PRO A 114 19.56 31.30 -3.36
CA PRO A 114 19.30 31.82 -2.04
C PRO A 114 17.87 32.36 -1.99
N ILE A 115 17.18 32.11 -0.88
CA ILE A 115 15.80 32.54 -0.67
C ILE A 115 15.84 34.07 -0.56
N THR A 116 15.81 34.74 -1.71
CA THR A 116 15.34 36.10 -1.81
C THR A 116 13.84 36.06 -1.52
N ASP A 117 13.36 37.05 -0.77
CA ASP A 117 12.03 37.18 -0.16
C ASP A 117 10.86 37.15 -1.16
N ASP A 118 10.71 36.03 -1.88
CA ASP A 118 9.63 35.74 -2.78
C ASP A 118 8.53 35.07 -1.97
N ARG A 119 7.49 35.85 -1.67
CA ARG A 119 6.25 35.36 -1.05
C ARG A 119 5.82 34.05 -1.74
N PHE A 120 5.86 32.96 -0.98
CA PHE A 120 5.43 31.63 -1.43
C PHE A 120 3.91 31.61 -1.55
N THR A 121 3.39 31.79 -2.76
CA THR A 121 2.01 31.40 -3.06
C THR A 121 1.99 29.96 -3.59
N PRO A 122 0.93 29.17 -3.33
CA PRO A 122 0.81 27.81 -3.85
C PRO A 122 1.08 27.72 -5.35
N THR A 123 0.57 28.67 -6.14
CA THR A 123 0.78 28.77 -7.59
C THR A 123 2.26 28.95 -7.95
N ARG A 124 2.98 29.85 -7.25
CA ARG A 124 4.42 30.09 -7.51
C ARG A 124 5.26 28.87 -7.15
N LEU A 125 4.90 28.18 -6.06
CA LEU A 125 5.59 26.96 -5.66
C LEU A 125 5.41 25.86 -6.72
N VAL A 126 4.19 25.61 -7.17
CA VAL A 126 3.91 24.63 -8.23
C VAL A 126 4.69 24.98 -9.50
N GLN A 127 4.66 26.24 -9.94
CA GLN A 127 5.41 26.66 -11.13
C GLN A 127 6.91 26.38 -10.99
N ARG A 128 7.50 26.73 -9.84
CA ARG A 128 8.92 26.50 -9.57
C ARG A 128 9.28 25.01 -9.55
N LEU A 129 8.42 24.18 -8.97
CA LEU A 129 8.60 22.73 -8.93
C LEU A 129 8.51 22.14 -10.35
N SER A 130 7.53 22.57 -11.15
CA SER A 130 7.38 22.18 -12.56
C SER A 130 8.61 22.56 -13.38
N ASP A 131 9.12 23.79 -13.22
CA ASP A 131 10.29 24.26 -13.94
C ASP A 131 11.56 23.48 -13.53
N SER A 132 11.69 23.19 -12.23
CA SER A 132 12.80 22.39 -11.71
C SER A 132 12.75 20.95 -12.22
N LEU A 133 11.57 20.32 -12.23
CA LEU A 133 11.37 18.96 -12.75
C LEU A 133 11.62 18.91 -14.26
N ARG A 134 11.14 19.90 -15.03
CA ARG A 134 11.43 20.02 -16.46
C ARG A 134 12.92 20.13 -16.70
N GLY A 135 13.62 21.00 -15.97
CA GLY A 135 15.08 21.16 -16.06
C GLY A 135 15.83 19.86 -15.73
N TYR A 136 15.36 19.11 -14.73
CA TYR A 136 15.88 17.79 -14.42
C TYR A 136 15.69 16.81 -15.57
N ILE A 137 14.48 16.70 -16.15
CA ILE A 137 14.21 15.80 -17.29
C ILE A 137 15.06 16.20 -18.51
N GLU A 138 15.15 17.50 -18.80
CA GLU A 138 15.93 18.01 -19.93
C GLU A 138 17.43 17.72 -19.81
N SER A 139 17.97 17.76 -18.57
CA SER A 139 19.38 17.49 -18.27
C SER A 139 19.70 15.99 -18.12
N ALA A 140 18.79 15.19 -17.58
CA ALA A 140 18.96 13.75 -17.42
C ALA A 140 19.01 13.01 -18.78
N TYR A 141 18.32 13.55 -19.80
CA TYR A 141 18.23 12.94 -21.13
C TYR A 141 18.67 13.93 -22.22
N PRO A 142 19.96 14.25 -22.36
CA PRO A 142 20.42 15.24 -23.34
C PRO A 142 20.14 14.79 -24.78
N LEU A 143 19.67 15.73 -25.62
CA LEU A 143 19.42 15.52 -27.04
C LEU A 143 20.32 16.47 -27.84
N SER A 144 20.92 15.96 -28.92
CA SER A 144 21.81 16.76 -29.79
C SER A 144 21.06 17.53 -30.88
N ASP A 145 19.86 17.10 -31.25
CA ASP A 145 19.05 17.71 -32.30
C ASP A 145 18.18 18.87 -31.73
N PRO A 146 18.37 20.12 -32.18
CA PRO A 146 17.61 21.27 -31.68
C PRO A 146 16.09 21.18 -31.93
N THR A 147 15.68 20.49 -32.98
CA THR A 147 14.25 20.26 -33.29
C THR A 147 13.64 19.29 -32.28
N LEU A 148 14.34 18.22 -31.93
CA LEU A 148 13.89 17.29 -30.89
C LEU A 148 13.88 17.93 -29.50
N VAL A 149 14.86 18.79 -29.19
CA VAL A 149 14.87 19.58 -27.94
C VAL A 149 13.63 20.46 -27.85
N ARG A 150 13.31 21.21 -28.92
CA ARG A 150 12.10 22.06 -28.97
C ARG A 150 10.81 21.25 -28.90
N ALA A 151 10.75 20.12 -29.61
CA ALA A 151 9.58 19.24 -29.62
C ALA A 151 9.32 18.68 -28.22
N ARG A 152 10.36 18.18 -27.53
CA ARG A 152 10.25 17.72 -26.14
C ARG A 152 9.78 18.82 -25.20
N ARG A 153 10.36 20.02 -25.26
CA ARG A 153 9.94 21.13 -24.41
C ARG A 153 8.46 21.44 -24.61
N ARG A 154 8.02 21.53 -25.86
CA ARG A 154 6.61 21.73 -26.20
C ARG A 154 5.73 20.63 -25.61
N LEU A 155 6.11 19.35 -25.74
CA LEU A 155 5.36 18.25 -25.14
C LEU A 155 5.26 18.41 -23.62
N LEU A 156 6.37 18.69 -22.93
CA LEU A 156 6.39 18.88 -21.48
C LEU A 156 5.54 20.07 -21.01
N GLU A 157 5.36 21.08 -21.86
CA GLU A 157 4.59 22.30 -21.55
C GLU A 157 3.11 22.23 -21.96
N THR A 158 2.74 21.45 -22.98
CA THR A 158 1.38 21.48 -23.55
C THR A 158 0.62 20.16 -23.44
N GLU A 159 1.31 19.04 -23.29
CA GLU A 159 0.63 17.74 -23.12
C GLU A 159 -0.22 17.73 -21.85
N ALA A 160 -1.29 16.93 -21.89
CA ALA A 160 -2.32 16.90 -20.83
C ALA A 160 -2.81 18.30 -20.43
N GLY A 161 -2.91 19.24 -21.38
CA GLY A 161 -3.34 20.62 -21.11
C GLY A 161 -2.33 21.46 -20.33
N GLY A 162 -1.06 21.06 -20.28
CA GLY A 162 -0.03 21.68 -19.44
C GLY A 162 0.09 21.05 -18.06
N HIS A 163 -0.67 19.99 -17.78
CA HIS A 163 -0.66 19.28 -16.49
C HIS A 163 0.17 18.00 -16.46
N LEU A 164 1.00 17.76 -17.50
CA LEU A 164 1.85 16.58 -17.58
C LEU A 164 2.86 16.50 -16.42
N LEU A 165 3.48 17.63 -16.06
CA LEU A 165 4.51 17.68 -15.01
C LEU A 165 3.95 18.03 -13.62
N ALA A 166 2.91 18.84 -13.56
CA ALA A 166 2.26 19.20 -12.32
C ALA A 166 0.78 19.51 -12.53
N GLN A 167 -0.03 19.15 -11.55
CA GLN A 167 -1.44 19.52 -11.49
C GLN A 167 -1.60 20.91 -10.91
N GLU A 168 -2.73 21.56 -11.20
CA GLU A 168 -3.08 22.80 -10.50
C GLU A 168 -3.25 22.54 -9.00
N PRO A 169 -2.75 23.44 -8.14
CA PRO A 169 -2.91 23.28 -6.71
C PRO A 169 -4.39 23.39 -6.34
N PHE A 170 -4.96 22.31 -5.82
CA PHE A 170 -6.28 22.33 -5.19
C PHE A 170 -6.17 23.04 -3.84
N ILE A 171 -6.80 24.20 -3.73
CA ILE A 171 -6.93 24.94 -2.47
C ILE A 171 -8.33 24.69 -1.94
N GLU A 172 -8.42 23.78 -0.96
CA GLU A 172 -9.66 23.55 -0.23
C GLU A 172 -9.61 24.29 1.10
N THR A 173 -10.61 25.13 1.37
CA THR A 173 -10.83 25.64 2.72
C THR A 173 -11.62 24.59 3.49
N THR A 174 -10.96 23.84 4.38
CA THR A 174 -11.68 22.94 5.29
C THR A 174 -12.52 23.77 6.25
N THR A 175 -13.84 23.62 6.19
CA THR A 175 -14.73 24.16 7.21
C THR A 175 -14.34 23.57 8.56
N ARG A 176 -14.28 24.41 9.60
CA ARG A 176 -14.02 23.92 10.96
C ARG A 176 -15.23 23.13 11.41
N TYR A 177 -14.99 21.92 11.90
CA TYR A 177 -16.02 21.12 12.55
C TYR A 177 -16.51 21.84 13.80
N ALA A 178 -17.80 21.73 14.09
CA ALA A 178 -18.38 22.29 15.30
C ALA A 178 -17.76 21.62 16.54
N SER A 179 -17.23 22.43 17.44
CA SER A 179 -16.76 21.97 18.75
C SER A 179 -17.94 21.52 19.61
N SER A 180 -17.70 20.49 20.42
CA SER A 180 -18.57 20.14 21.52
C SER A 180 -18.48 21.21 22.62
N PRO A 181 -19.60 21.57 23.27
CA PRO A 181 -19.56 22.40 24.47
C PRO A 181 -19.14 21.64 25.72
N HIS A 182 -19.05 20.30 25.67
CA HIS A 182 -18.86 19.43 26.83
C HIS A 182 -17.40 18.98 27.00
N GLY A 183 -16.96 18.89 28.26
CA GLY A 183 -15.76 18.17 28.68
C GLY A 183 -16.00 16.66 28.77
N TYR A 184 -14.93 15.88 29.01
CA TYR A 184 -15.02 14.41 29.12
C TYR A 184 -15.88 13.96 30.32
N ASP A 185 -15.88 14.73 31.40
CA ASP A 185 -16.67 14.53 32.62
C ASP A 185 -18.17 14.81 32.41
N GLU A 186 -18.53 15.58 31.40
CA GLU A 186 -19.92 15.95 31.09
C GLU A 186 -20.59 14.99 30.08
N LEU A 187 -19.85 13.99 29.56
CA LEU A 187 -20.34 13.07 28.52
C LEU A 187 -21.25 11.94 29.04
N GLY A 188 -21.45 11.84 30.35
CA GLY A 188 -22.21 10.72 30.95
C GLY A 188 -21.48 9.37 30.89
N LEU A 189 -20.15 9.40 30.79
CA LEU A 189 -19.30 8.22 30.91
C LEU A 189 -19.33 7.64 32.33
N PRO A 190 -18.98 6.36 32.54
CA PRO A 190 -18.67 5.87 33.88
C PRO A 190 -17.67 6.79 34.58
N SER A 191 -17.90 7.09 35.86
CA SER A 191 -17.15 8.15 36.58
C SER A 191 -15.63 7.95 36.50
N HIS A 192 -15.17 6.71 36.68
CA HIS A 192 -13.75 6.37 36.60
C HIS A 192 -13.16 6.62 35.20
N VAL A 193 -13.94 6.37 34.12
CA VAL A 193 -13.51 6.64 32.73
C VAL A 193 -13.47 8.14 32.46
N GLY A 194 -14.49 8.89 32.90
CA GLY A 194 -14.54 10.35 32.77
C GLY A 194 -13.36 11.03 33.49
N GLU A 195 -13.13 10.67 34.75
CA GLU A 195 -11.99 11.15 35.55
C GLU A 195 -10.65 10.81 34.89
N PHE A 196 -10.51 9.60 34.35
CA PHE A 196 -9.31 9.19 33.64
C PHE A 196 -9.03 10.06 32.40
N PHE A 197 -10.04 10.30 31.56
CA PHE A 197 -9.85 11.16 30.39
C PHE A 197 -9.59 12.62 30.74
N SER A 198 -10.30 13.17 31.73
CA SER A 198 -10.04 14.52 32.23
C SER A 198 -8.60 14.64 32.76
N GLY A 199 -8.13 13.66 33.52
CA GLY A 199 -6.73 13.59 33.97
C GLY A 199 -5.73 13.57 32.80
N LEU A 200 -6.00 12.80 31.75
CA LEU A 200 -5.16 12.79 30.54
C LEU A 200 -5.21 14.12 29.77
N ALA A 201 -6.34 14.82 29.79
CA ALA A 201 -6.51 16.12 29.17
C ALA A 201 -5.81 17.25 29.95
N GLU A 202 -5.51 17.03 31.23
CA GLU A 202 -4.73 17.96 32.07
C GLU A 202 -3.24 17.61 32.11
N THR A 203 -2.88 16.36 31.81
CA THR A 203 -1.50 15.88 31.91
C THR A 203 -0.63 16.39 30.74
N PRO A 204 0.45 17.14 31.00
CA PRO A 204 1.40 17.54 29.98
C PRO A 204 2.17 16.34 29.42
N THR A 205 2.48 16.37 28.13
CA THR A 205 3.37 15.38 27.53
C THR A 205 4.83 15.64 27.91
N GLY A 206 5.68 14.61 27.88
CA GLY A 206 7.13 14.79 28.09
C GLY A 206 7.82 15.68 27.05
N ALA A 207 7.14 16.00 25.94
CA ALA A 207 7.60 16.90 24.88
C ALA A 207 7.03 18.33 25.01
N SER A 208 6.32 18.64 26.10
CA SER A 208 5.74 19.96 26.32
C SER A 208 6.83 20.97 26.69
N ALA A 209 6.84 22.09 25.96
CA ALA A 209 7.71 23.23 26.24
C ALA A 209 6.87 24.34 26.90
N PRO A 210 7.49 25.30 27.63
CA PRO A 210 6.76 26.44 28.21
C PRO A 210 5.93 27.23 27.18
N GLU A 211 6.39 27.26 25.93
CA GLU A 211 5.72 27.91 24.80
C GLU A 211 4.71 27.02 24.04
N ASP A 212 4.66 25.72 24.32
CA ASP A 212 3.81 24.74 23.63
C ASP A 212 3.34 23.64 24.61
N GLU A 213 2.29 23.97 25.38
CA GLU A 213 1.66 23.07 26.34
C GLU A 213 0.89 21.94 25.64
N ARG A 214 1.62 20.90 25.25
CA ARG A 214 1.02 19.68 24.71
C ARG A 214 0.46 18.83 25.85
N ARG A 215 -0.76 18.32 25.69
CA ARG A 215 -1.42 17.41 26.63
C ARG A 215 -1.56 16.03 26.02
N ILE A 216 -1.73 15.00 26.85
CA ILE A 216 -1.89 13.62 26.34
C ILE A 216 -3.17 13.50 25.53
N LEU A 217 -4.27 14.04 26.04
CA LEU A 217 -5.52 14.21 25.30
C LEU A 217 -5.83 15.68 25.06
N TYR A 218 -6.52 15.96 23.96
CA TYR A 218 -7.02 17.30 23.68
C TYR A 218 -8.15 17.65 24.66
N PRO A 219 -8.13 18.81 25.33
CA PRO A 219 -9.17 19.21 26.29
C PRO A 219 -10.54 19.47 25.68
N SER A 220 -10.57 19.81 24.40
CA SER A 220 -11.80 20.05 23.64
C SER A 220 -11.92 19.03 22.53
N MET A 221 -13.15 18.68 22.18
CA MET A 221 -13.48 17.71 21.15
C MET A 221 -14.52 18.29 20.17
N TYR A 222 -14.66 17.69 19.00
CA TYR A 222 -15.73 18.03 18.07
C TYR A 222 -17.04 17.32 18.42
N GLY A 223 -18.17 17.88 18.01
CA GLY A 223 -19.49 17.29 18.30
C GLY A 223 -19.66 15.88 17.71
N HIS A 224 -18.96 15.55 16.62
CA HIS A 224 -18.98 14.18 16.08
C HIS A 224 -18.10 13.20 16.90
N GLN A 225 -17.06 13.70 17.56
CA GLN A 225 -16.23 12.91 18.48
C GLN A 225 -17.02 12.63 19.76
N GLU A 226 -17.65 13.65 20.36
CA GLU A 226 -18.58 13.48 21.49
C GLU A 226 -19.61 12.38 21.19
N ARG A 227 -20.30 12.47 20.05
CA ARG A 227 -21.28 11.45 19.62
C ARG A 227 -20.67 10.06 19.49
N ALA A 228 -19.45 9.95 18.97
CA ALA A 228 -18.77 8.66 18.85
C ALA A 228 -18.45 8.08 20.23
N PHE A 229 -17.98 8.93 21.16
CA PHE A 229 -17.62 8.51 22.51
C PHE A 229 -18.85 8.04 23.28
N THR A 230 -19.93 8.81 23.27
CA THR A 230 -21.17 8.44 23.97
C THR A 230 -21.85 7.22 23.35
N SER A 231 -21.93 7.14 22.01
CA SER A 231 -22.53 5.98 21.33
C SER A 231 -21.81 4.66 21.69
N PHE A 232 -20.47 4.68 21.79
CA PHE A 232 -19.71 3.47 22.09
C PHE A 232 -19.60 3.18 23.59
N LEU A 233 -19.15 4.16 24.39
CA LEU A 233 -18.84 3.96 25.81
C LEU A 233 -20.06 4.01 26.74
N VAL A 234 -21.14 4.67 26.33
CA VAL A 234 -22.36 4.80 27.13
C VAL A 234 -23.46 3.90 26.59
N GLU A 235 -23.73 3.97 25.28
CA GLU A 235 -24.83 3.23 24.67
C GLU A 235 -24.45 1.80 24.23
N GLY A 236 -23.16 1.47 24.20
CA GLY A 236 -22.67 0.14 23.81
C GLY A 236 -22.91 -0.20 22.33
N LYS A 237 -22.89 0.79 21.43
CA LYS A 237 -23.17 0.62 20.00
C LYS A 237 -21.91 0.56 19.16
N ASP A 238 -21.98 -0.20 18.07
CA ASP A 238 -21.01 -0.12 16.97
C ASP A 238 -21.17 1.21 16.22
N ILE A 239 -20.05 1.82 15.83
CA ILE A 239 -20.02 3.15 15.21
C ILE A 239 -19.40 3.15 13.82
N VAL A 240 -19.99 3.94 12.91
CA VAL A 240 -19.40 4.26 11.60
C VAL A 240 -19.22 5.77 11.51
N VAL A 241 -17.98 6.22 11.35
CA VAL A 241 -17.64 7.65 11.32
C VAL A 241 -17.29 8.07 9.90
N ALA A 242 -18.26 8.69 9.21
CA ALA A 242 -18.12 9.17 7.84
C ALA A 242 -17.93 10.71 7.79
N THR A 243 -16.72 11.17 8.10
CA THR A 243 -16.33 12.59 8.06
C THR A 243 -15.15 12.83 7.11
N GLY A 244 -14.93 14.08 6.68
CA GLY A 244 -13.84 14.46 5.79
C GLY A 244 -12.45 14.27 6.39
N THR A 245 -11.40 14.39 5.57
CA THR A 245 -10.00 14.33 6.01
C THR A 245 -9.70 15.45 7.01
N GLY A 246 -8.86 15.19 8.02
CA GLY A 246 -8.48 16.19 9.03
C GLY A 246 -9.57 16.53 10.06
N SER A 247 -10.69 15.80 10.07
CA SER A 247 -11.79 16.02 11.02
C SER A 247 -11.54 15.51 12.45
N GLY A 248 -10.51 14.70 12.65
CA GLY A 248 -10.29 14.01 13.93
C GLY A 248 -11.01 12.65 14.04
N LYS A 249 -11.12 11.91 12.92
CA LYS A 249 -11.59 10.51 12.92
C LYS A 249 -10.74 9.59 13.78
N THR A 250 -9.45 9.90 13.90
CA THR A 250 -8.49 9.13 14.66
C THR A 250 -8.89 9.05 16.13
N GLU A 251 -9.34 10.16 16.71
CA GLU A 251 -9.84 10.24 18.07
C GLU A 251 -11.13 9.45 18.24
N CYS A 252 -12.00 9.41 17.21
CA CYS A 252 -13.29 8.73 17.25
C CYS A 252 -13.22 7.22 17.46
N PHE A 253 -12.07 6.57 17.23
CA PHE A 253 -11.87 5.16 17.62
C PHE A 253 -10.82 4.99 18.71
N ARG A 254 -9.81 5.87 18.81
CA ARG A 254 -8.76 5.76 19.84
C ARG A 254 -9.28 6.05 21.24
N VAL A 255 -10.07 7.11 21.42
CA VAL A 255 -10.59 7.47 22.74
C VAL A 255 -11.59 6.40 23.23
N PRO A 256 -12.56 5.93 22.42
CA PRO A 256 -13.43 4.83 22.84
C PRO A 256 -12.69 3.53 23.14
N MET A 257 -11.67 3.18 22.34
CA MET A 257 -10.83 2.02 22.62
C MET A 257 -10.11 2.15 23.96
N LEU A 258 -9.47 3.29 24.22
CA LEU A 258 -8.77 3.52 25.48
C LEU A 258 -9.73 3.50 26.67
N GLY A 259 -10.93 4.07 26.52
CA GLY A 259 -11.97 4.04 27.54
C GLY A 259 -12.43 2.63 27.87
N SER A 260 -12.65 1.79 26.85
CA SER A 260 -13.03 0.38 27.05
C SER A 260 -11.93 -0.44 27.72
N LEU A 261 -10.66 -0.19 27.38
CA LEU A 261 -9.52 -0.84 28.04
C LEU A 261 -9.40 -0.42 29.50
N TYR A 262 -9.58 0.88 29.79
CA TYR A 262 -9.52 1.39 31.15
C TYR A 262 -10.69 0.90 32.00
N ASP A 263 -11.90 0.86 31.43
CA ASP A 263 -13.08 0.28 32.07
C ASP A 263 -12.89 -1.20 32.40
N GLU A 264 -12.34 -2.00 31.47
CA GLU A 264 -11.99 -3.39 31.78
C GLU A 264 -10.96 -3.50 32.90
N ALA A 265 -9.90 -2.68 32.87
CA ALA A 265 -8.86 -2.68 33.89
C ALA A 265 -9.40 -2.32 35.28
N HIS A 266 -10.39 -1.44 35.35
CA HIS A 266 -11.00 -0.99 36.58
C HIS A 266 -12.04 -1.98 37.12
N GLU A 267 -13.00 -2.38 36.28
CA GLU A 267 -14.15 -3.19 36.69
C GLU A 267 -13.84 -4.69 36.72
N ARG A 268 -12.89 -5.15 35.89
CA ARG A 268 -12.57 -6.57 35.70
C ARG A 268 -11.05 -6.80 35.70
N PRO A 269 -10.35 -6.49 36.82
CA PRO A 269 -8.89 -6.60 36.89
C PRO A 269 -8.37 -8.02 36.63
N ASP A 270 -9.11 -9.05 37.04
CA ASP A 270 -8.76 -10.45 36.77
C ASP A 270 -8.79 -10.77 35.28
N SER A 271 -9.77 -10.23 34.54
CA SER A 271 -9.83 -10.33 33.06
C SER A 271 -8.68 -9.56 32.43
N PHE A 272 -8.45 -8.33 32.90
CA PHE A 272 -7.41 -7.46 32.38
C PHE A 272 -5.98 -8.03 32.55
N ALA A 273 -5.75 -8.80 33.61
CA ALA A 273 -4.49 -9.49 33.87
C ALA A 273 -4.21 -10.65 32.89
N LEU A 274 -5.23 -11.19 32.22
CA LEU A 274 -5.04 -12.28 31.27
C LEU A 274 -4.41 -11.78 29.95
N PRO A 275 -3.43 -12.51 29.38
CA PRO A 275 -2.93 -12.22 28.05
C PRO A 275 -4.03 -12.36 26.99
N ALA A 276 -4.37 -11.25 26.32
CA ALA A 276 -5.39 -11.22 25.28
C ALA A 276 -5.12 -10.07 24.30
N VAL A 277 -5.58 -10.23 23.06
CA VAL A 277 -5.70 -9.12 22.11
C VAL A 277 -7.01 -8.39 22.39
N ARG A 278 -6.93 -7.19 22.97
CA ARG A 278 -8.11 -6.39 23.35
C ARG A 278 -8.57 -5.39 22.30
N ALA A 279 -7.67 -5.03 21.38
CA ALA A 279 -7.96 -4.14 20.28
C ALA A 279 -7.11 -4.53 19.05
N LEU A 280 -7.72 -4.46 17.87
CA LEU A 280 -7.08 -4.64 16.58
C LEU A 280 -7.39 -3.43 15.72
N ILE A 281 -6.33 -2.76 15.23
CA ILE A 281 -6.48 -1.63 14.31
C ILE A 281 -6.02 -2.10 12.94
N LEU A 282 -6.90 -1.96 11.96
CA LEU A 282 -6.63 -2.34 10.57
C LEU A 282 -6.46 -1.09 9.72
N TYR A 283 -5.25 -0.92 9.18
CA TYR A 283 -4.95 0.12 8.20
C TYR A 283 -4.70 -0.50 6.82
N PRO A 284 -5.10 0.17 5.73
CA PRO A 284 -4.91 -0.35 4.38
C PRO A 284 -3.44 -0.31 3.91
N MET A 285 -2.55 0.42 4.60
CA MET A 285 -1.15 0.61 4.19
C MET A 285 -0.20 0.65 5.39
N ASN A 286 1.04 0.18 5.21
CA ASN A 286 2.10 0.18 6.24
C ASN A 286 2.64 1.57 6.62
N ALA A 287 2.24 2.64 5.92
CA ALA A 287 2.81 3.99 6.03
C ALA A 287 2.01 4.95 6.92
N LEU A 288 1.00 4.44 7.65
CA LEU A 288 0.06 5.22 8.48
C LEU A 288 0.23 4.89 9.96
#